data_AF-A0A6P7GEK1-F1
#
_entry.id   AF-A0A6P7GEK1-F1
#
_cell.length_a   1.000
_cell.length_b   1.000
_cell.length_c   1.000
_cell.angle_alpha   90.00
_cell.angle_beta   90.00
_cell.angle_gamma   90.00
#
_symmetry.space_group_name_H-M   'P 1'
#
loop_
_entity.id
_entity.type
_entity.pdbx_description
1 polymer ?
#
loop_
_entity_poly.entity_id
_entity_poly.type
_entity_poly.pdbx_seq_one_letter_code
_entity_poly.pdbx_strand_id
1 'polypeptide(L)'
;MSILGSGPELEAAYTGLGDVIVNPEWKVKENENDILGVENAGIHMALKKLAQQDKVRLENQDITFGSVLIEKLTEDTLTSWLPLNRGCFLLVTVFENGSEETQNKMKEKLQKSLKLLKKQTSPGAKILLKKLL
;
A
#
# COMPACT_ATOMS: atom_id res chain seq x y z
N MET A 1 16.30 -11.59 -14.34
CA MET A 1 15.71 -10.24 -14.51
C MET A 1 16.53 -9.32 -13.63
N SER A 2 17.26 -8.35 -14.17
CA SER A 2 18.06 -7.44 -13.35
C SER A 2 17.14 -6.53 -12.55
N ILE A 3 17.26 -6.53 -11.22
CA ILE A 3 16.63 -5.52 -10.36
C ILE A 3 17.28 -4.17 -10.66
N LEU A 4 16.47 -3.18 -11.04
CA LEU A 4 16.91 -1.80 -11.17
C LEU A 4 16.81 -1.15 -9.78
N GLY A 5 17.95 -0.69 -9.27
CA GLY A 5 18.06 -0.01 -7.97
C GLY A 5 18.12 -0.98 -6.78
N SER A 6 19.14 -0.78 -5.96
CA SER A 6 19.37 -1.41 -4.64
C SER A 6 20.10 -0.40 -3.74
N GLY A 7 20.26 -0.72 -2.46
CA GLY A 7 21.02 0.12 -1.53
C GLY A 7 20.32 1.43 -1.10
N PRO A 8 21.09 2.39 -0.56
CA PRO A 8 20.55 3.58 0.11
C PRO A 8 19.65 4.47 -0.76
N GLU A 9 19.93 4.55 -2.06
CA GLU A 9 19.14 5.35 -3.00
C GLU A 9 17.73 4.79 -3.18
N LEU A 10 17.60 3.47 -3.17
CA LEU A 10 16.30 2.80 -3.24
C LEU A 10 15.50 3.04 -1.95
N GLU A 11 16.15 2.94 -0.80
CA GLU A 11 15.53 3.23 0.49
C GLU A 11 15.04 4.68 0.57
N ALA A 12 15.85 5.64 0.12
CA ALA A 12 15.45 7.04 0.05
C ALA A 12 14.25 7.24 -0.90
N ALA A 13 14.25 6.57 -2.05
CA ALA A 13 13.13 6.63 -3.00
C ALA A 13 11.84 6.07 -2.41
N TYR A 14 11.88 4.89 -1.77
CA TYR A 14 10.70 4.30 -1.13
C TYR A 14 10.23 5.10 0.07
N THR A 15 11.14 5.66 0.85
CA THR A 15 10.80 6.51 1.99
C THR A 15 10.06 7.76 1.52
N GLY A 16 10.62 8.51 0.56
CA GLY A 16 9.99 9.70 0.03
C GLY A 16 8.65 9.40 -0.67
N LEU A 17 8.57 8.28 -1.38
CA LEU A 17 7.31 7.84 -1.99
C LEU A 17 6.25 7.51 -0.92
N GLY A 18 6.66 6.81 0.13
CA GLY A 18 5.80 6.49 1.27
C GLY A 18 5.25 7.74 1.96
N ASP A 19 6.08 8.76 2.17
CA ASP A 19 5.67 10.03 2.80
C ASP A 19 4.57 10.75 2.01
N VAL A 20 4.66 10.75 0.67
CA VAL A 20 3.64 11.35 -0.20
C VAL A 20 2.36 10.52 -0.19
N ILE A 21 2.48 9.20 -0.37
CA ILE A 21 1.33 8.31 -0.57
C ILE A 21 0.45 8.23 0.67
N VAL A 22 1.03 8.22 1.87
CA VAL A 22 0.26 8.04 3.11
C VAL A 22 -0.47 9.30 3.57
N ASN A 23 -0.19 10.46 2.95
CA ASN A 23 -0.91 11.68 3.26
C ASN A 23 -2.39 11.53 2.82
N PRO A 24 -3.36 11.57 3.77
CA PRO A 24 -4.78 11.35 3.45
C PRO A 24 -5.37 12.43 2.55
N GLU A 25 -4.72 13.60 2.45
CA GLU A 25 -5.13 14.73 1.60
C GLU A 25 -4.34 14.81 0.28
N TRP A 26 -3.45 13.86 0.00
CA TRP A 26 -2.71 13.88 -1.26
C TRP A 26 -3.63 13.62 -2.45
N LYS A 27 -3.84 14.69 -3.22
CA LYS A 27 -4.69 14.70 -4.41
C LYS A 27 -3.87 14.96 -5.66
N VAL A 28 -4.34 14.40 -6.77
CA VAL A 28 -3.81 14.62 -8.12
C VAL A 28 -4.94 15.00 -9.05
N LYS A 29 -4.60 15.70 -10.14
CA LYS A 29 -5.56 16.03 -11.19
C LYS A 29 -5.87 14.79 -12.03
N GLU A 30 -7.14 14.45 -12.14
CA GLU A 30 -7.66 13.52 -13.15
C GLU A 30 -8.74 14.25 -13.94
N ASN A 31 -8.39 14.63 -15.18
CA ASN A 31 -9.14 15.60 -15.97
C ASN A 31 -9.26 16.94 -15.22
N GLU A 32 -10.49 17.45 -15.02
CA GLU A 32 -10.74 18.71 -14.30
C GLU A 32 -10.91 18.52 -12.78
N ASN A 33 -11.01 17.27 -12.31
CA ASN A 33 -11.29 16.95 -10.92
C ASN A 33 -10.03 16.62 -10.13
N ASP A 34 -10.05 16.92 -8.83
CA ASP A 34 -9.05 16.44 -7.89
C ASP A 34 -9.51 15.10 -7.31
N ILE A 35 -8.66 14.09 -7.41
CA ILE A 35 -8.89 12.76 -6.84
C ILE A 35 -7.75 12.39 -5.91
N LEU A 36 -8.00 11.51 -4.94
CA LEU A 36 -6.93 10.97 -4.11
C LEU A 36 -5.92 10.22 -4.98
N GLY A 37 -4.62 10.43 -4.73
CA GLY A 37 -3.56 9.85 -5.56
C GLY A 37 -3.65 8.33 -5.69
N VAL A 38 -4.05 7.64 -4.62
CA VAL A 38 -4.22 6.17 -4.61
C VAL A 38 -5.37 5.68 -5.52
N GLU A 39 -6.33 6.53 -5.83
CA GLU A 39 -7.45 6.22 -6.74
C GLU A 39 -7.12 6.56 -8.20
N ASN A 40 -6.07 7.33 -8.50
CA ASN A 40 -5.68 7.60 -9.88
C ASN A 40 -5.24 6.31 -10.58
N ALA A 41 -5.70 6.09 -11.82
CA ALA A 41 -5.47 4.83 -12.52
C ALA A 41 -3.97 4.53 -12.78
N GLY A 42 -3.20 5.55 -13.17
CA GLY A 42 -1.78 5.41 -13.45
C GLY A 42 -0.98 5.19 -12.18
N ILE A 43 -1.26 5.98 -11.14
CA ILE A 43 -0.59 5.86 -9.83
C ILE A 43 -0.91 4.52 -9.20
N HIS A 44 -2.18 4.12 -9.10
CA HIS A 44 -2.57 2.83 -8.55
C HIS A 44 -1.81 1.67 -9.23
N MET A 45 -1.72 1.71 -10.57
CA MET A 45 -0.98 0.68 -11.33
C MET A 45 0.52 0.69 -11.00
N ALA A 46 1.13 1.87 -10.88
CA ALA A 46 2.54 2.00 -10.49
C ALA A 46 2.79 1.45 -9.09
N LEU A 47 1.99 1.84 -8.10
CA LEU A 47 2.11 1.36 -6.71
C LEU A 47 1.91 -0.14 -6.60
N LYS A 48 0.94 -0.68 -7.35
CA LYS A 48 0.72 -2.12 -7.43
C LYS A 48 1.95 -2.85 -7.98
N LYS A 49 2.57 -2.34 -9.05
CA LYS A 49 3.79 -2.94 -9.62
C LYS A 49 4.97 -2.90 -8.66
N LEU A 50 5.12 -1.81 -7.89
CA LEU A 50 6.14 -1.72 -6.85
C LEU A 50 5.93 -2.79 -5.77
N ALA A 51 4.70 -2.91 -5.25
CA ALA A 51 4.36 -3.95 -4.27
C ALA A 51 4.55 -5.37 -4.82
N GLN A 52 4.25 -5.61 -6.11
CA GLN A 52 4.49 -6.92 -6.74
C GLN A 52 5.98 -7.27 -6.86
N GLN A 53 6.87 -6.29 -6.92
CA GLN A 53 8.32 -6.51 -6.96
C GLN A 53 8.89 -6.91 -5.60
N ASP A 54 8.15 -6.73 -4.50
CA ASP A 54 8.64 -7.05 -3.15
C ASP A 54 9.10 -8.51 -3.04
N LYS A 55 8.44 -9.47 -3.71
CA LYS A 55 8.88 -10.88 -3.75
C LYS A 55 10.34 -11.04 -4.20
N VAL A 56 10.69 -10.38 -5.31
CA VAL A 56 12.04 -10.44 -5.87
C VAL A 56 13.02 -9.68 -4.98
N ARG A 57 12.59 -8.58 -4.34
CA ARG A 57 13.45 -7.83 -3.42
C ARG A 57 13.76 -8.60 -2.15
N LEU A 58 12.78 -9.32 -1.61
CA LEU A 58 12.97 -10.20 -0.45
C LEU A 58 13.99 -11.31 -0.73
N GLU A 59 13.95 -11.93 -1.91
CA GLU A 59 14.95 -12.92 -2.34
C GLU A 59 16.38 -12.35 -2.35
N ASN A 60 16.53 -11.07 -2.67
CA ASN A 60 17.81 -10.36 -2.70
C ASN A 60 18.17 -9.68 -1.38
N GLN A 61 17.36 -9.88 -0.32
CA GLN A 61 17.54 -9.20 0.98
C GLN A 61 17.54 -7.67 0.90
N ASP A 62 16.87 -7.11 -0.11
CA ASP A 62 16.70 -5.66 -0.30
C ASP A 62 15.48 -5.13 0.47
N ILE A 63 15.47 -3.81 0.69
CA ILE A 63 14.29 -3.08 1.18
C ILE A 63 13.10 -3.25 0.22
N THR A 64 11.90 -3.39 0.78
CA THR A 64 10.66 -3.57 0.03
C THR A 64 9.79 -2.34 0.09
N PHE A 65 9.02 -2.07 -0.97
CA PHE A 65 8.05 -0.97 -0.96
C PHE A 65 6.97 -1.21 0.09
N GLY A 66 6.48 -2.44 0.21
CA GLY A 66 5.48 -2.84 1.17
C GLY A 66 5.89 -2.59 2.62
N SER A 67 7.12 -2.93 3.02
CA SER A 67 7.60 -2.69 4.39
C SER A 67 7.57 -1.19 4.73
N VAL A 68 8.13 -0.34 3.88
CA VAL A 68 8.16 1.11 4.06
C VAL A 68 6.75 1.70 4.11
N LEU A 69 5.86 1.27 3.21
CA LEU A 69 4.48 1.74 3.20
C LEU A 69 3.77 1.40 4.51
N ILE A 70 3.86 0.16 4.99
CA ILE A 70 3.18 -0.28 6.22
C ILE A 70 3.70 0.47 7.45
N GLU A 71 5.01 0.74 7.51
CA GLU A 71 5.59 1.52 8.61
C GLU A 71 4.99 2.93 8.67
N LYS A 72 4.82 3.57 7.52
CA LYS A 72 4.29 4.94 7.40
C LYS A 72 2.77 5.05 7.48
N LEU A 73 2.00 3.96 7.31
CA LEU A 73 0.54 4.01 7.43
C LEU A 73 0.09 4.52 8.80
N THR A 74 -0.80 5.52 8.76
CA THR A 74 -1.45 6.09 9.95
C THR A 74 -2.94 5.68 10.00
N GLU A 75 -3.59 5.92 11.13
CA GLU A 75 -5.04 5.69 11.28
C GLU A 75 -5.86 6.60 10.34
N ASP A 76 -5.40 7.82 10.08
CA ASP A 76 -6.03 8.76 9.14
C ASP A 76 -5.90 8.27 7.69
N THR A 77 -4.72 7.78 7.30
CA THR A 77 -4.50 7.16 6.00
C THR A 77 -5.45 5.99 5.78
N LEU A 78 -5.56 5.10 6.77
CA LEU A 78 -6.45 3.94 6.72
C LEU A 78 -7.92 4.35 6.66
N THR A 79 -8.31 5.40 7.38
CA THR A 79 -9.68 5.93 7.36
C THR A 79 -10.04 6.46 5.97
N SER A 80 -9.08 7.11 5.28
CA SER A 80 -9.24 7.56 3.90
C SER A 80 -9.24 6.40 2.89
N TRP A 81 -8.39 5.39 3.07
CA TRP A 81 -8.18 4.33 2.08
C TRP A 81 -9.16 3.17 2.13
N LEU A 82 -9.61 2.73 3.31
CA LEU A 82 -10.45 1.54 3.44
C LEU A 82 -11.81 1.65 2.72
N PRO A 83 -12.44 2.85 2.62
CA PRO A 83 -13.60 3.04 1.75
C PRO A 83 -13.32 2.88 0.25
N LEU A 84 -12.06 3.04 -0.17
CA LEU A 84 -11.64 3.08 -1.56
C LEU A 84 -11.27 1.68 -2.07
N ASN A 85 -11.82 1.28 -3.21
CA ASN A 85 -11.55 -0.05 -3.75
C ASN A 85 -10.07 -0.19 -4.17
N ARG A 86 -9.46 0.83 -4.80
CA ARG A 86 -8.06 0.76 -5.22
C ARG A 86 -7.12 0.89 -4.03
N GLY A 87 -7.49 1.66 -3.00
CA GLY A 87 -6.79 1.71 -1.72
C GLY A 87 -6.72 0.33 -1.06
N CYS A 88 -7.84 -0.38 -0.97
CA CYS A 88 -7.86 -1.76 -0.45
C CYS A 88 -7.05 -2.73 -1.32
N PHE A 89 -7.15 -2.65 -2.65
CA PHE A 89 -6.38 -3.52 -3.54
C PHE A 89 -4.87 -3.31 -3.43
N LEU A 90 -4.41 -2.09 -3.16
CA LEU A 90 -3.00 -1.83 -2.88
C LEU A 90 -2.56 -2.56 -1.61
N LEU A 91 -3.32 -2.46 -0.51
CA LEU A 91 -3.04 -3.17 0.73
C LEU A 91 -3.05 -4.69 0.54
N VAL A 92 -4.00 -5.23 -0.23
CA VAL A 92 -4.00 -6.66 -0.61
C VAL A 92 -2.72 -7.04 -1.35
N THR A 93 -2.30 -6.23 -2.32
CA THR A 93 -1.11 -6.52 -3.13
C THR A 93 0.14 -6.51 -2.24
N VAL A 94 0.25 -5.55 -1.31
CA VAL A 94 1.34 -5.51 -0.34
C VAL A 94 1.33 -6.75 0.56
N PHE A 95 0.16 -7.17 1.04
CA PHE A 95 0.05 -8.36 1.89
C PHE A 95 0.52 -9.62 1.16
N GLU A 96 0.13 -9.79 -0.10
CA GLU A 96 0.43 -10.99 -0.90
C GLU A 96 1.87 -11.10 -1.40
N ASN A 97 2.64 -10.01 -1.33
CA ASN A 97 4.02 -9.96 -1.83
C ASN A 97 5.04 -9.55 -0.76
N GLY A 98 4.59 -9.08 0.41
CA GLY A 98 5.44 -8.72 1.53
C GLY A 98 5.91 -9.93 2.37
N SER A 99 6.91 -9.68 3.20
CA SER A 99 7.42 -10.64 4.19
C SER A 99 6.37 -10.99 5.24
N GLU A 100 6.60 -12.06 5.99
CA GLU A 100 5.77 -12.41 7.15
C GLU A 100 5.70 -11.25 8.17
N GLU A 101 6.83 -10.56 8.40
CA GLU A 101 6.87 -9.36 9.24
C GLU A 101 5.95 -8.25 8.71
N THR A 102 5.97 -7.99 7.41
CA THR A 102 5.10 -6.98 6.77
C THR A 102 3.62 -7.36 6.92
N GLN A 103 3.29 -8.64 6.74
CA GLN A 103 1.93 -9.16 6.92
C GLN A 103 1.46 -9.00 8.37
N ASN A 104 2.32 -9.31 9.34
CA ASN A 104 2.01 -9.20 10.78
C ASN A 104 1.82 -7.73 11.19
N LYS A 105 2.72 -6.83 10.77
CA LYS A 105 2.57 -5.38 10.98
C LYS A 105 1.28 -4.84 10.35
N MET A 106 0.93 -5.29 9.14
CA MET A 106 -0.33 -4.90 8.49
C MET A 106 -1.55 -5.39 9.28
N LYS A 107 -1.54 -6.64 9.75
CA LYS A 107 -2.61 -7.18 10.60
C LYS A 107 -2.79 -6.33 11.84
N GLU A 108 -1.73 -6.05 12.57
CA GLU A 108 -1.77 -5.21 13.78
C GLU A 108 -2.40 -3.84 13.52
N LYS A 109 -1.95 -3.13 12.47
CA LYS A 109 -2.49 -1.81 12.11
C LYS A 109 -3.96 -1.88 11.70
N LEU A 110 -4.35 -2.87 10.90
CA LEU A 110 -5.73 -3.01 10.41
C LEU A 110 -6.69 -3.57 11.46
N GLN A 111 -6.22 -4.25 12.51
CA GLN A 111 -7.09 -4.68 13.62
C GLN A 111 -7.82 -3.49 14.27
N LYS A 112 -7.13 -2.36 14.45
CA LYS A 112 -7.73 -1.13 14.98
C LYS A 112 -8.86 -0.58 14.08
N SER A 113 -8.71 -0.77 12.77
CA SER A 113 -9.66 -0.31 11.75
C SER A 113 -10.62 -1.40 11.27
N LEU A 114 -10.65 -2.57 11.92
CA LEU A 114 -11.40 -3.73 11.43
C LEU A 114 -12.91 -3.47 11.35
N LYS A 115 -13.44 -2.67 12.29
CA LYS A 115 -14.85 -2.24 12.27
C LYS A 115 -15.18 -1.40 11.04
N LEU A 116 -14.27 -0.55 10.59
CA LEU A 116 -14.44 0.25 9.37
C LEU A 116 -14.39 -0.65 8.13
N LEU A 117 -13.40 -1.54 8.06
CA LEU A 117 -13.22 -2.46 6.94
C LEU A 117 -14.42 -3.41 6.76
N LYS A 118 -14.98 -3.94 7.85
CA LYS A 118 -16.17 -4.83 7.82
C LYS A 118 -17.43 -4.18 7.23
N LYS A 119 -17.52 -2.85 7.24
CA LYS A 119 -18.65 -2.11 6.65
C LYS A 119 -18.54 -1.95 5.13
N GLN A 120 -17.36 -2.20 4.57
CA GLN A 120 -17.10 -1.96 3.15
C GLN A 120 -17.56 -3.14 2.29
N THR A 121 -18.14 -2.83 1.14
CA THR A 121 -18.73 -3.84 0.23
C THR A 121 -17.91 -4.05 -1.03
N SER A 122 -16.87 -3.24 -1.24
CA SER A 122 -16.00 -3.29 -2.41
C SER A 122 -15.24 -4.63 -2.50
N PRO A 123 -14.93 -5.12 -3.71
CA PRO A 123 -14.16 -6.35 -3.87
C PRO A 123 -12.80 -6.32 -3.16
N GLY A 124 -12.07 -5.21 -3.26
CA GLY A 124 -10.77 -5.03 -2.61
C GLY A 124 -10.88 -5.15 -1.09
N ALA A 125 -11.89 -4.49 -0.48
CA ALA A 125 -12.11 -4.56 0.96
C ALA A 125 -12.46 -5.98 1.43
N LYS A 126 -13.30 -6.69 0.68
CA LYS A 126 -13.67 -8.09 0.99
C LYS A 126 -12.45 -9.01 0.94
N ILE A 127 -11.57 -8.85 -0.05
CA ILE A 127 -10.34 -9.64 -0.15
C ILE A 127 -9.40 -9.29 0.98
N LEU A 128 -9.21 -8.00 1.28
CA LEU A 128 -8.38 -7.53 2.38
C LEU A 128 -8.85 -8.14 3.71
N LEU A 129 -10.16 -8.05 4.01
CA LEU A 129 -10.72 -8.63 5.22
C LEU A 129 -10.43 -10.13 5.36
N LYS A 130 -10.54 -10.90 4.27
CA LYS A 130 -10.22 -12.34 4.27
C LYS A 130 -8.75 -12.65 4.56
N LYS A 131 -7.82 -11.74 4.29
CA LYS A 131 -6.39 -11.93 4.60
C LYS A 131 -6.06 -11.65 6.07
N LEU A 132 -6.93 -10.89 6.75
CA LEU A 132 -6.73 -10.46 8.14
C LEU A 132 -7.38 -11.40 9.17
N LEU A 133 -8.35 -12.20 8.73
CA LEU A 133 -8.99 -13.26 9.50
C LEU A 133 -8.21 -14.57 9.37
#